data_AF-A0A7K0YIC4-F1
#
_entry.id   AF-A0A7K0YIC4-F1
#
_cell.length_a   1.000
_cell.length_b   1.000
_cell.length_c   1.000
_cell.angle_alpha   90.00
_cell.angle_beta   90.00
_cell.angle_gamma   90.00
#
_symmetry.space_group_name_H-M   'P 1'
#
loop_
_entity.id
_entity.type
_entity.pdbx_description
1 polymer ?
#
loop_
_entity_poly.entity_id
_entity_poly.type
_entity_poly.pdbx_seq_one_letter_code
_entity_poly.pdbx_strand_id
1 'polypeptide(L)'
;VAAVGNHKFDFALTPTVRDFIRAVSDALGMELSADDPEELLAQLGPIARIIGATLSNTANPTMLNAGYKHNVIPGAAEAMIDGRFLPGYEDELIKDIENLLPPGVVLEDVVNGIALEAPFEGPLIDAMGAAIRAEDPFGTPVPYTVSGGTDAKAFSTLGITCYGFLPLLLPPELDFSAMFHGVDERVPTSGLEFGARVMDRFVRSL
;
A
#
# COMPACT_ATOMS: atom_id res chain seq x y z
N VAL A 1 23.83 3.06 0.61
CA VAL A 1 22.70 3.98 0.29
C VAL A 1 22.40 4.07 -1.20
N ALA A 2 23.33 4.49 -2.08
CA ALA A 2 23.03 4.63 -3.51
C ALA A 2 22.62 3.30 -4.19
N ALA A 3 23.28 2.19 -3.84
CA ALA A 3 22.89 0.86 -4.33
C ALA A 3 21.44 0.51 -3.94
N VAL A 4 21.08 0.70 -2.68
CA VAL A 4 19.71 0.49 -2.17
C VAL A 4 18.71 1.40 -2.87
N GLY A 5 18.96 2.71 -2.91
CA GLY A 5 18.02 3.69 -3.51
C GLY A 5 17.83 3.57 -5.03
N ASN A 6 18.75 2.91 -5.73
CA ASN A 6 18.64 2.63 -7.16
C ASN A 6 18.15 1.21 -7.47
N HIS A 7 18.00 0.36 -6.46
CA HIS A 7 17.59 -1.02 -6.65
C HIS A 7 16.15 -1.09 -7.15
N LYS A 8 15.90 -2.00 -8.09
CA LYS A 8 14.58 -2.32 -8.62
C LYS A 8 14.19 -3.68 -8.08
N PHE A 9 13.21 -3.68 -7.19
CA PHE A 9 12.66 -4.89 -6.61
C PHE A 9 11.73 -5.58 -7.61
N ASP A 10 11.71 -6.90 -7.55
CA ASP A 10 10.90 -7.71 -8.43
C ASP A 10 9.40 -7.51 -8.16
N PHE A 11 8.61 -7.61 -9.23
CA PHE A 11 7.17 -7.57 -9.15
C PHE A 11 6.63 -8.85 -8.53
N ALA A 12 5.67 -8.69 -7.61
CA ALA A 12 5.10 -9.81 -6.87
C ALA A 12 3.58 -9.82 -6.99
N LEU A 13 3.07 -10.94 -7.54
CA LEU A 13 1.65 -11.22 -7.63
C LEU A 13 1.13 -11.89 -6.36
N THR A 14 0.94 -11.07 -5.32
CA THR A 14 0.24 -11.49 -4.10
C THR A 14 -1.21 -11.91 -4.41
N PRO A 15 -1.84 -12.74 -3.55
CA PRO A 15 -3.26 -13.04 -3.65
C PRO A 15 -4.12 -11.78 -3.85
N THR A 16 -3.89 -10.74 -3.05
CA THR A 16 -4.62 -9.47 -3.16
C THR A 16 -4.45 -8.80 -4.52
N VAL A 17 -3.23 -8.76 -5.08
CA VAL A 17 -2.98 -8.14 -6.40
C VAL A 17 -3.69 -8.93 -7.51
N ARG A 18 -3.70 -10.27 -7.44
CA ARG A 18 -4.44 -11.10 -8.41
C ARG A 18 -5.95 -10.83 -8.36
N ASP A 19 -6.51 -10.72 -7.16
CA ASP A 19 -7.92 -10.41 -6.96
C ASP A 19 -8.27 -9.00 -7.45
N PHE A 20 -7.39 -8.03 -7.21
CA PHE A 20 -7.52 -6.67 -7.75
C PHE A 20 -7.58 -6.68 -9.27
N ILE A 21 -6.59 -7.29 -9.93
CA ILE A 21 -6.49 -7.34 -11.40
C ILE A 21 -7.75 -7.96 -12.00
N ARG A 22 -8.22 -9.08 -11.43
CA ARG A 22 -9.46 -9.74 -11.83
C ARG A 22 -10.67 -8.81 -11.66
N ALA A 23 -10.86 -8.23 -10.47
CA ALA A 23 -12.04 -7.42 -10.16
C ALA A 23 -12.11 -6.14 -11.01
N VAL A 24 -10.97 -5.50 -11.27
CA VAL A 24 -10.91 -4.31 -12.14
C VAL A 24 -11.10 -4.69 -13.61
N SER A 25 -10.53 -5.81 -14.06
CA SER A 25 -10.76 -6.32 -15.42
C SER A 25 -12.25 -6.55 -15.69
N ASP A 26 -12.93 -7.21 -14.76
CA ASP A 26 -14.37 -7.47 -14.83
C ASP A 26 -15.19 -6.17 -14.82
N ALA A 27 -14.83 -5.21 -13.95
CA ALA A 27 -15.53 -3.94 -13.83
C ALA A 27 -15.38 -3.04 -15.07
N LEU A 28 -14.21 -3.06 -15.71
CA LEU A 28 -13.92 -2.26 -16.90
C LEU A 28 -14.26 -2.98 -18.22
N GLY A 29 -14.50 -4.28 -18.18
CA GLY A 29 -14.71 -5.10 -19.38
C GLY A 29 -13.47 -5.18 -20.27
N MET A 30 -12.28 -5.12 -19.67
CA MET A 30 -10.97 -5.20 -20.36
C MET A 30 -10.06 -6.18 -19.63
N GLU A 31 -9.15 -6.83 -20.36
CA GLU A 31 -8.18 -7.74 -19.77
C GLU A 31 -6.95 -6.95 -19.32
N LEU A 32 -6.72 -6.86 -18.01
CA LEU A 32 -5.48 -6.32 -17.44
C LEU A 32 -4.43 -7.43 -17.38
N SER A 33 -3.27 -7.22 -18.02
CA SER A 33 -2.15 -8.15 -17.93
C SER A 33 -1.29 -7.87 -16.69
N ALA A 34 -0.83 -8.95 -16.07
CA ALA A 34 0.14 -8.94 -14.98
C ALA A 34 1.58 -9.21 -15.45
N ASP A 35 1.78 -9.43 -16.74
CA ASP A 35 3.09 -9.82 -17.30
C ASP A 35 4.09 -8.66 -17.29
N ASP A 36 3.58 -7.43 -17.41
CA ASP A 36 4.35 -6.19 -17.34
C ASP A 36 3.71 -5.23 -16.31
N PRO A 37 4.38 -4.96 -15.17
CA PRO A 37 3.89 -4.04 -14.16
C PRO A 37 3.76 -2.59 -14.66
N GLU A 38 4.61 -2.16 -15.59
CA GLU A 38 4.54 -0.80 -16.16
C GLU A 38 3.31 -0.67 -17.05
N GLU A 39 3.01 -1.70 -17.84
CA GLU A 39 1.79 -1.76 -18.66
C GLU A 39 0.54 -1.78 -17.78
N LEU A 40 0.53 -2.61 -16.73
CA LEU A 40 -0.57 -2.67 -15.77
C LEU A 40 -0.85 -1.30 -15.15
N LEU A 41 0.19 -0.63 -14.65
CA LEU A 41 0.05 0.69 -14.03
C LEU A 41 -0.42 1.76 -15.02
N ALA A 42 0.04 1.70 -16.27
CA ALA A 42 -0.39 2.64 -17.32
C ALA A 42 -1.90 2.53 -17.62
N GLN A 43 -2.47 1.33 -17.51
CA GLN A 43 -3.89 1.06 -17.77
C GLN A 43 -4.82 1.48 -16.62
N LEU A 44 -4.30 1.61 -15.40
CA LEU A 44 -5.10 1.89 -14.19
C LEU A 44 -5.36 3.39 -13.94
N GLY A 45 -4.76 4.27 -14.75
CA GLY A 45 -4.96 5.71 -14.63
C GLY A 45 -4.62 6.23 -13.22
N PRO A 46 -5.45 7.09 -12.59
CA PRO A 46 -5.16 7.65 -11.28
C PRO A 46 -5.00 6.61 -10.15
N ILE A 47 -5.63 5.43 -10.25
CA ILE A 47 -5.57 4.38 -9.22
C ILE A 47 -4.17 3.77 -9.12
N ALA A 48 -3.37 3.84 -10.18
CA ALA A 48 -1.99 3.39 -10.19
C ALA A 48 -1.14 3.99 -9.06
N ARG A 49 -1.44 5.22 -8.63
CA ARG A 49 -0.74 5.87 -7.50
C ARG A 49 -1.02 5.20 -6.15
N ILE A 50 -2.21 4.63 -5.97
CA ILE A 50 -2.62 3.98 -4.73
C ILE A 50 -1.99 2.60 -4.65
N ILE A 51 -2.00 1.85 -5.75
CA ILE A 51 -1.58 0.44 -5.74
C ILE A 51 -0.11 0.23 -6.12
N GLY A 52 0.54 1.18 -6.79
CA GLY A 52 1.86 0.95 -7.39
C GLY A 52 2.93 0.57 -6.36
N ALA A 53 2.85 1.15 -5.17
CA ALA A 53 3.74 0.84 -4.04
C ALA A 53 3.43 -0.51 -3.37
N THR A 54 2.41 -1.24 -3.81
CA THR A 54 2.03 -2.55 -3.28
C THR A 54 2.20 -3.68 -4.31
N LEU A 55 2.90 -3.40 -5.40
CA LEU A 55 3.21 -4.36 -6.45
C LEU A 55 4.62 -4.98 -6.31
N SER A 56 5.46 -4.38 -5.47
CA SER A 56 6.80 -4.88 -5.14
C SER A 56 7.21 -4.39 -3.76
N ASN A 57 8.26 -4.98 -3.21
CA ASN A 57 8.95 -4.42 -2.06
C ASN A 57 9.57 -3.05 -2.44
N THR A 58 9.80 -2.19 -1.45
CA THR A 58 10.51 -0.92 -1.65
C THR A 58 11.49 -0.66 -0.52
N ALA A 59 12.59 0.02 -0.82
CA ALA A 59 13.57 0.44 0.16
C ALA A 59 14.10 1.84 -0.18
N ASN A 60 13.92 2.80 0.73
CA ASN A 60 14.33 4.18 0.53
C ASN A 60 15.36 4.58 1.59
N PRO A 61 16.58 4.97 1.23
CA PRO A 61 17.49 5.61 2.17
C PRO A 61 16.92 6.96 2.61
N THR A 62 16.61 7.11 3.89
CA THR A 62 15.95 8.30 4.45
C THR A 62 16.89 9.15 5.29
N MET A 63 17.93 8.56 5.87
CA MET A 63 18.95 9.28 6.65
C MET A 63 20.34 8.74 6.34
N LEU A 64 21.33 9.63 6.40
CA LEU A 64 22.74 9.30 6.28
C LEU A 64 23.54 10.18 7.25
N ASN A 65 24.38 9.56 8.06
CA ASN A 65 25.24 10.24 9.02
C ASN A 65 26.67 9.73 8.92
N ALA A 66 27.63 10.63 8.70
CA ALA A 66 29.05 10.31 8.65
C ALA A 66 29.93 11.54 8.89
N GLY A 67 30.82 11.46 9.88
CA GLY A 67 31.82 12.49 10.16
C GLY A 67 31.24 13.77 10.78
N TYR A 68 32.14 14.70 11.12
CA TYR A 68 31.79 15.96 11.78
C TYR A 68 32.62 17.15 11.31
N LYS A 69 33.67 16.93 10.50
CA LYS A 69 34.57 17.97 10.01
C LYS A 69 35.17 17.57 8.67
N HIS A 70 35.21 18.50 7.72
CA HIS A 70 35.62 18.27 6.33
C HIS A 70 37.06 17.75 6.14
N ASN A 71 37.93 17.86 7.16
CA ASN A 71 39.32 17.40 7.11
C ASN A 71 39.62 16.24 8.08
N VAL A 72 38.58 15.58 8.60
CA VAL A 72 38.70 14.40 9.46
C VAL A 72 38.01 13.23 8.77
N ILE A 73 38.77 12.15 8.51
CA ILE A 73 38.20 10.92 7.95
C ILE A 73 37.30 10.29 9.03
N PRO A 74 36.01 10.03 8.74
CA PRO A 74 35.12 9.42 9.72
C PRO A 74 35.51 7.97 10.01
N GLY A 75 35.39 7.57 11.28
CA GLY A 75 35.60 6.18 11.69
C GLY A 75 34.39 5.27 11.52
N ALA A 76 33.19 5.84 11.35
CA ALA A 76 31.94 5.13 11.14
C ALA A 76 30.97 5.96 10.30
N ALA A 77 30.04 5.27 9.66
CA ALA A 77 28.91 5.85 8.94
C ALA A 77 27.66 4.99 9.21
N GLU A 78 26.51 5.64 9.28
CA GLU A 78 25.20 5.01 9.50
C GLU A 78 24.22 5.53 8.45
N ALA A 79 23.30 4.67 8.02
CA ALA A 79 22.18 5.07 7.19
C ALA A 79 20.89 4.40 7.67
N MET A 80 19.79 5.15 7.65
CA MET A 80 18.45 4.61 7.89
C MET A 80 17.78 4.31 6.56
N ILE A 81 17.18 3.13 6.44
CA ILE A 81 16.44 2.68 5.27
C ILE A 81 14.98 2.47 5.70
N ASP A 82 14.05 3.14 5.01
CA ASP A 82 12.62 2.83 5.11
C ASP A 82 12.29 1.71 4.13
N GLY A 83 12.12 0.50 4.66
CA GLY A 83 11.71 -0.68 3.93
C GLY A 83 10.20 -0.90 4.02
N ARG A 84 9.54 -1.15 2.88
CA ARG A 84 8.15 -1.61 2.81
C ARG A 84 8.13 -2.95 2.10
N PHE A 85 7.67 -3.98 2.78
CA PHE A 85 7.56 -5.32 2.21
C PHE A 85 6.10 -5.74 2.07
N LEU A 86 5.85 -6.57 1.06
CA LEU A 86 4.55 -7.18 0.82
C LEU A 86 4.29 -8.31 1.84
N PRO A 87 3.02 -8.66 2.10
CA PRO A 87 2.69 -9.80 2.96
C PRO A 87 3.37 -11.09 2.47
N GLY A 88 4.24 -11.67 3.31
CA GLY A 88 5.01 -12.87 2.98
C GLY A 88 6.35 -12.63 2.26
N TYR A 89 6.74 -11.38 2.01
CA TYR A 89 7.96 -11.02 1.26
C TYR A 89 9.02 -10.29 2.11
N GLU A 90 8.91 -10.38 3.43
CA GLU A 90 9.86 -9.76 4.38
C GLU A 90 11.28 -10.31 4.20
N ASP A 91 11.44 -11.64 4.28
CA ASP A 91 12.73 -12.31 4.12
C ASP A 91 13.39 -11.99 2.76
N GLU A 92 12.58 -11.79 1.72
CA GLU A 92 13.06 -11.41 0.39
C GLU A 92 13.63 -9.99 0.39
N LEU A 93 12.90 -9.01 0.96
CA LEU A 93 13.40 -7.65 1.11
C LEU A 93 14.71 -7.62 1.92
N ILE A 94 14.76 -8.33 3.04
CA ILE A 94 15.96 -8.37 3.89
C ILE A 94 17.13 -8.93 3.10
N LYS A 95 16.94 -10.05 2.40
CA LYS A 95 17.96 -10.69 1.58
C LYS A 95 18.44 -9.78 0.44
N ASP A 96 17.53 -9.07 -0.23
CA ASP A 96 17.90 -8.12 -1.28
C ASP A 96 18.74 -6.98 -0.73
N ILE A 97 18.37 -6.44 0.43
CA ILE A 97 19.17 -5.41 1.12
C ILE A 97 20.55 -5.96 1.46
N GLU A 98 20.65 -7.13 2.09
CA GLU A 98 21.92 -7.78 2.46
C GLU A 98 22.84 -7.96 1.25
N ASN A 99 22.30 -8.39 0.10
CA ASN A 99 23.06 -8.56 -1.14
C ASN A 99 23.60 -7.23 -1.70
N LEU A 100 22.99 -6.11 -1.35
CA LEU A 100 23.42 -4.77 -1.77
C LEU A 100 24.45 -4.14 -0.81
N LEU A 101 24.66 -4.73 0.38
CA LEU A 101 25.60 -4.19 1.37
C LEU A 101 27.05 -4.55 1.03
N PRO A 102 27.99 -3.59 1.15
CA PRO A 102 29.40 -3.88 0.97
C PRO A 102 29.96 -4.67 2.16
N PRO A 103 31.11 -5.36 1.99
CA PRO A 103 31.75 -6.10 3.08
C PRO A 103 32.00 -5.22 4.31
N GLY A 104 31.64 -5.73 5.50
CA GLY A 104 31.86 -5.05 6.78
C GLY A 104 30.74 -4.09 7.20
N VAL A 105 29.67 -3.95 6.41
CA VAL A 105 28.44 -3.27 6.85
C VAL A 105 27.53 -4.28 7.53
N VAL A 106 26.92 -3.87 8.64
CA VAL A 106 25.96 -4.67 9.41
C VAL A 106 24.57 -4.07 9.18
N LEU A 107 23.58 -4.94 8.97
CA LEU A 107 22.17 -4.58 8.93
C LEU A 107 21.55 -4.85 10.32
N GLU A 108 20.83 -3.87 10.85
CA GLU A 108 20.11 -3.98 12.12
C GLU A 108 18.69 -3.45 11.96
N ASP A 109 17.72 -4.19 12.48
CA ASP A 109 16.33 -3.75 12.51
C ASP A 109 16.13 -2.68 13.59
N VAL A 110 15.74 -1.47 13.17
CA VAL A 110 15.34 -0.39 14.09
C VAL A 110 13.88 -0.53 14.48
N VAL A 111 13.02 -0.76 13.48
CA VAL A 111 11.59 -1.02 13.64
C VAL A 111 11.19 -2.07 12.61
N ASN A 112 10.59 -3.15 13.07
CA ASN A 112 10.03 -4.19 12.24
C ASN A 112 8.52 -4.30 12.54
N GLY A 113 7.69 -4.33 11.50
CA GLY A 113 6.24 -4.34 11.62
C GLY A 113 5.60 -5.31 10.66
N ILE A 114 4.36 -5.71 10.94
CA ILE A 114 3.70 -6.79 10.21
C ILE A 114 3.14 -6.27 8.87
N ALA A 115 3.34 -7.01 7.79
CA ALA A 115 2.62 -6.83 6.52
C ALA A 115 1.41 -7.77 6.50
N LEU A 116 0.24 -7.23 6.15
CA LEU A 116 -1.04 -7.96 6.24
C LEU A 116 -1.76 -7.94 4.89
N GLU A 117 -2.34 -9.09 4.54
CA GLU A 117 -3.43 -9.20 3.59
C GLU A 117 -4.53 -10.09 4.19
N ALA A 118 -5.74 -9.97 3.67
CA ALA A 118 -6.90 -10.76 4.07
C ALA A 118 -7.70 -11.19 2.83
N PRO A 119 -8.33 -12.38 2.85
CA PRO A 119 -9.16 -12.84 1.74
C PRO A 119 -10.29 -11.85 1.41
N PHE A 120 -10.50 -11.55 0.13
CA PHE A 120 -11.58 -10.68 -0.34
C PHE A 120 -12.89 -11.45 -0.52
N GLU A 121 -13.39 -12.04 0.57
CA GLU A 121 -14.60 -12.85 0.55
C GLU A 121 -15.32 -12.85 1.90
N GLY A 122 -16.57 -13.31 1.87
CA GLY A 122 -17.36 -13.58 3.07
C GLY A 122 -18.32 -12.46 3.47
N PRO A 123 -19.11 -12.68 4.53
CA PRO A 123 -20.29 -11.87 4.84
C PRO A 123 -19.98 -10.39 5.09
N LEU A 124 -18.79 -10.08 5.62
CA LEU A 124 -18.38 -8.72 5.89
C LEU A 124 -18.13 -7.94 4.59
N ILE A 125 -17.43 -8.56 3.63
CA ILE A 125 -17.18 -7.98 2.30
C ILE A 125 -18.49 -7.82 1.53
N ASP A 126 -19.38 -8.81 1.62
CA ASP A 126 -20.71 -8.75 0.99
C ASP A 126 -21.53 -7.57 1.53
N ALA A 127 -21.52 -7.36 2.85
CA ALA A 127 -22.21 -6.25 3.51
C ALA A 127 -21.60 -4.89 3.12
N MET A 128 -20.26 -4.77 3.06
CA MET A 128 -19.58 -3.56 2.58
C MET A 128 -19.99 -3.24 1.14
N GLY A 129 -19.97 -4.24 0.25
CA GLY A 129 -20.38 -4.08 -1.15
C GLY A 129 -21.85 -3.72 -1.30
N ALA A 130 -22.74 -4.32 -0.50
CA ALA A 130 -24.16 -4.00 -0.51
C ALA A 130 -24.43 -2.55 -0.05
N ALA A 131 -23.72 -2.08 0.98
CA ALA A 131 -23.83 -0.72 1.48
C ALA A 131 -23.36 0.32 0.45
N ILE A 132 -22.25 0.05 -0.26
CA ILE A 132 -21.80 0.88 -1.39
C ILE A 132 -22.89 0.93 -2.46
N ARG A 133 -23.37 -0.23 -2.93
CA ARG A 133 -24.35 -0.33 -4.03
C ARG A 133 -25.71 0.31 -3.72
N ALA A 134 -26.06 0.42 -2.45
CA ALA A 134 -27.27 1.11 -2.02
C ALA A 134 -27.21 2.65 -2.23
N GLU A 135 -26.01 3.22 -2.27
CA GLU A 135 -25.78 4.66 -2.50
C GLU A 135 -25.26 4.94 -3.92
N ASP A 136 -24.54 4.00 -4.53
CA ASP A 136 -24.08 4.04 -5.93
C ASP A 136 -24.24 2.66 -6.60
N PRO A 137 -25.25 2.47 -7.48
CA PRO A 137 -25.48 1.21 -8.18
C PRO A 137 -24.31 0.68 -9.01
N PHE A 138 -23.36 1.54 -9.39
CA PHE A 138 -22.17 1.16 -10.16
C PHE A 138 -20.95 0.86 -9.27
N GLY A 139 -21.05 1.14 -7.97
CA GLY A 139 -19.97 0.97 -7.01
C GLY A 139 -19.56 -0.50 -6.86
N THR A 140 -18.40 -0.84 -7.41
CA THR A 140 -17.80 -2.18 -7.35
C THR A 140 -16.65 -2.17 -6.36
N PRO A 141 -16.72 -2.91 -5.25
CA PRO A 141 -15.59 -3.01 -4.32
C PRO A 141 -14.48 -3.85 -4.97
N VAL A 142 -13.23 -3.37 -4.83
CA VAL A 142 -12.03 -4.06 -5.31
C VAL A 142 -11.03 -4.15 -4.15
N PRO A 143 -10.34 -5.29 -3.96
CA PRO A 143 -9.37 -5.43 -2.89
C PRO A 143 -8.05 -4.77 -3.25
N TYR A 144 -7.44 -4.07 -2.31
CA TYR A 144 -6.06 -3.62 -2.45
C TYR A 144 -5.42 -3.52 -1.06
N THR A 145 -4.09 -3.61 -1.00
CA THR A 145 -3.35 -3.28 0.23
C THR A 145 -2.92 -1.82 0.16
N VAL A 146 -2.82 -1.17 1.32
CA VAL A 146 -2.29 0.20 1.40
C VAL A 146 -0.83 0.12 1.83
N SER A 147 0.04 0.94 1.22
CA SER A 147 1.47 1.03 1.59
C SER A 147 1.70 1.68 2.98
N GLY A 148 0.67 2.36 3.49
CA GLY A 148 0.64 2.98 4.81
C GLY A 148 0.44 2.00 5.97
N GLY A 149 0.70 2.46 7.19
CA GLY A 149 0.40 1.72 8.41
C GLY A 149 -1.07 1.90 8.83
N THR A 150 -1.69 0.84 9.36
CA THR A 150 -3.01 0.87 9.98
C THR A 150 -3.00 0.08 11.29
N ASP A 151 -3.98 0.33 12.16
CA ASP A 151 -4.14 -0.39 13.43
C ASP A 151 -4.44 -1.89 13.25
N ALA A 152 -4.75 -2.33 12.01
CA ALA A 152 -4.91 -3.74 11.67
C ALA A 152 -3.71 -4.59 12.11
N LYS A 153 -2.49 -4.02 12.10
CA LYS A 153 -1.27 -4.69 12.57
C LYS A 153 -1.30 -5.04 14.05
N ALA A 154 -1.92 -4.20 14.88
CA ALA A 154 -2.08 -4.49 16.29
C ALA A 154 -3.21 -5.51 16.50
N PHE A 155 -4.35 -5.33 15.83
CA PHE A 155 -5.51 -6.23 15.94
C PHE A 155 -5.23 -7.64 15.42
N SER A 156 -4.37 -7.80 14.41
CA SER A 156 -4.00 -9.12 13.89
C SER A 156 -3.29 -9.99 14.94
N THR A 157 -2.55 -9.38 15.88
CA THR A 157 -1.91 -10.11 17.00
C THR A 157 -2.93 -10.71 17.97
N LEU A 158 -4.17 -10.23 17.93
CA LEU A 158 -5.31 -10.76 18.69
C LEU A 158 -6.14 -11.77 17.88
N GLY A 159 -5.71 -12.12 16.66
CA GLY A 159 -6.44 -13.02 15.76
C GLY A 159 -7.65 -12.36 15.07
N ILE A 160 -7.72 -11.02 15.05
CA ILE A 160 -8.81 -10.29 14.41
C ILE A 160 -8.43 -9.99 12.95
N THR A 161 -9.23 -10.50 12.01
CA THR A 161 -9.13 -10.11 10.60
C THR A 161 -9.70 -8.70 10.42
N CYS A 162 -8.92 -7.80 9.83
CA CYS A 162 -9.30 -6.41 9.62
C CYS A 162 -9.36 -6.08 8.13
N TYR A 163 -10.33 -5.24 7.76
CA TYR A 163 -10.46 -4.68 6.42
C TYR A 163 -10.56 -3.17 6.53
N GLY A 164 -9.79 -2.45 5.71
CA GLY A 164 -9.93 -1.01 5.58
C GLY A 164 -11.22 -0.68 4.83
N PHE A 165 -12.10 0.10 5.44
CA PHE A 165 -13.36 0.51 4.81
C PHE A 165 -13.61 2.00 5.05
N LEU A 166 -13.27 2.81 4.05
CA LEU A 166 -13.44 4.27 4.06
C LEU A 166 -14.24 4.69 2.84
N PRO A 167 -15.58 4.51 2.84
CA PRO A 167 -16.39 4.94 1.72
C PRO A 167 -16.32 6.46 1.60
N LEU A 168 -15.82 6.94 0.46
CA LEU A 168 -15.66 8.35 0.19
C LEU A 168 -15.83 8.58 -1.31
N LEU A 169 -16.88 9.29 -1.69
CA LEU A 169 -17.12 9.61 -3.10
C LEU A 169 -16.28 10.83 -3.49
N LEU A 170 -15.34 10.61 -4.41
CA LEU A 170 -14.38 11.61 -4.85
C LEU A 170 -14.61 11.99 -6.31
N PRO A 171 -14.48 13.28 -6.68
CA PRO A 171 -14.50 13.67 -8.07
C PRO A 171 -13.22 13.17 -8.77
N PRO A 172 -13.29 12.80 -10.06
CA PRO A 172 -12.19 12.14 -10.78
C PRO A 172 -10.92 13.01 -10.91
N GLU A 173 -11.06 14.32 -10.84
CA GLU A 173 -9.95 15.28 -10.89
C GLU A 173 -9.20 15.46 -9.57
N LEU A 174 -9.71 14.93 -8.45
CA LEU A 174 -9.05 15.06 -7.14
C LEU A 174 -8.02 13.96 -6.94
N ASP A 175 -6.74 14.34 -6.93
CA ASP A 175 -5.66 13.44 -6.53
C ASP A 175 -5.60 13.28 -5.01
N PHE A 176 -6.55 12.51 -4.48
CA PHE A 176 -6.67 12.28 -3.04
C PHE A 176 -5.45 11.55 -2.46
N SER A 177 -4.85 10.64 -3.22
CA SER A 177 -3.67 9.89 -2.78
C SER A 177 -2.46 10.79 -2.49
N ALA A 178 -2.26 11.83 -3.30
CA ALA A 178 -1.18 12.80 -3.09
C ALA A 178 -1.40 13.75 -1.90
N MET A 179 -2.62 13.78 -1.35
CA MET A 179 -2.97 14.67 -0.24
C MET A 179 -2.69 14.07 1.14
N PHE A 180 -2.43 12.77 1.26
CA PHE A 180 -2.16 12.15 2.57
C PHE A 180 -0.96 12.82 3.26
N HIS A 181 -1.21 13.43 4.42
CA HIS A 181 -0.23 14.22 5.17
C HIS A 181 0.40 15.37 4.37
N GLY A 182 -0.26 15.79 3.29
CA GLY A 182 0.16 16.84 2.39
C GLY A 182 -0.37 18.22 2.80
N VAL A 183 0.05 19.24 2.06
CA VAL A 183 -0.53 20.57 2.19
C VAL A 183 -1.96 20.56 1.64
N ASP A 184 -2.89 21.17 2.36
CA ASP A 184 -4.30 21.34 1.93
C ASP A 184 -5.04 20.00 1.70
N GLU A 185 -4.73 19.00 2.55
CA GLU A 185 -5.47 17.74 2.65
C GLU A 185 -6.95 18.03 2.94
N ARG A 186 -7.83 17.58 2.04
CA ARG A 186 -9.27 17.85 2.12
C ARG A 186 -10.08 16.85 1.32
N VAL A 187 -11.38 16.86 1.59
CA VAL A 187 -12.38 16.07 0.89
C VAL A 187 -13.62 16.93 0.64
N PRO A 188 -14.39 16.67 -0.43
CA PRO A 188 -15.67 17.34 -0.63
C PRO A 188 -16.66 16.93 0.47
N THR A 189 -17.47 17.89 0.94
CA THR A 189 -18.52 17.60 1.94
C THR A 189 -19.53 16.58 1.43
N SER A 190 -19.87 16.62 0.14
CA SER A 190 -20.72 15.61 -0.49
C SER A 190 -20.13 14.20 -0.44
N GLY A 191 -18.80 14.09 -0.53
CA GLY A 191 -18.09 12.82 -0.37
C GLY A 191 -18.18 12.28 1.06
N LEU A 192 -18.02 13.16 2.06
CA LEU A 192 -18.21 12.80 3.47
C LEU A 192 -19.65 12.40 3.78
N GLU A 193 -20.64 13.13 3.26
CA GLU A 193 -22.05 12.80 3.42
C GLU A 193 -22.39 11.45 2.79
N PHE A 194 -21.85 11.16 1.60
CA PHE A 194 -21.96 9.85 0.96
C PHE A 194 -21.37 8.76 1.87
N GLY A 195 -20.12 8.96 2.32
CA GLY A 195 -19.44 8.01 3.21
C GLY A 195 -20.21 7.73 4.49
N ALA A 196 -20.79 8.76 5.12
CA ALA A 196 -21.61 8.62 6.31
C ALA A 196 -22.86 7.75 6.08
N ARG A 197 -23.54 7.92 4.94
CA ARG A 197 -24.71 7.09 4.59
C ARG A 197 -24.32 5.64 4.31
N VAL A 198 -23.22 5.40 3.59
CA VAL A 198 -22.70 4.04 3.36
C VAL A 198 -22.34 3.37 4.69
N MET A 199 -21.63 4.08 5.58
CA MET A 199 -21.26 3.54 6.90
C MET A 199 -22.47 3.25 7.78
N ASP A 200 -23.47 4.14 7.85
CA ASP A 200 -24.70 3.90 8.63
C ASP A 200 -25.44 2.65 8.13
N ARG A 201 -25.56 2.48 6.81
CA ARG A 201 -26.16 1.28 6.22
C ARG A 201 -25.39 0.02 6.55
N PHE A 202 -24.07 0.06 6.37
CA PHE A 202 -23.19 -1.06 6.64
C PHE A 202 -23.33 -1.51 8.10
N VAL A 203 -23.19 -0.61 9.07
CA VAL A 203 -23.26 -0.94 10.50
C VAL A 203 -24.65 -1.47 10.88
N ARG A 204 -25.73 -0.97 10.28
CA ARG A 204 -27.10 -1.50 10.50
C ARG A 204 -27.36 -2.86 9.87
N SER A 205 -26.53 -3.29 8.92
CA SER A 205 -26.67 -4.57 8.23
C SER A 205 -25.90 -5.73 8.87
N LEU A 206 -25.01 -5.42 9.81
CA LEU A 206 -24.28 -6.39 10.64
C LEU A 206 -25.16 -6.90 11.79
#